data_AF-A0A0G1BXH4-F1
#
_entry.id   AF-A0A0G1BXH4-F1
#
_cell.length_a   1.000
_cell.length_b   1.000
_cell.length_c   1.000
_cell.angle_alpha   90.00
_cell.angle_beta   90.00
_cell.angle_gamma   90.00
#
_symmetry.space_group_name_H-M   'P 1'
#
loop_
_entity.id
_entity.type
_entity.pdbx_description
1 polymer ?
#
loop_
_entity_poly.entity_id
_entity_poly.type
_entity_poly.pdbx_seq_one_letter_code
_entity_poly.pdbx_strand_id
1 'polypeptide(L)'
;MDAFLLNSIKLNLIFYPLVFAIGIVLVFFLKIALPELSRWVRSIKRKNLLLIVFMAMVIYTVIFGFLSIYRYDVFAVNIYDLGNMEQALWNTVHGDFMRMTTHYPAETRLAFHVEPIMLLVSAFYFLWQDPRLLLLLQTILLASGALAVFLLTERILKFEFIALLMAIAYLLNPALHQANLFDFHPLVFGTIFILYAFYFFLKEKYPLSLVLFLLAAFCREEIALMVFLFGLYLFFRQKKWGAIIGLCGLAWGLISLLIIIPNASPGGVPIQYALYERLGNNPTEVITTLISNPFILLDYYSGLGRLNYVIFLLLPFAFLSLLSPWLLLTGIFSFGIIFIRDDLRLLMGIYHYHFALVGSLLLSALYGIKKLDDKFSHRFKDLALYTAIMIVLINMMLLFGHQTTSIKIDY
;
A
#
# COMPACT_ATOMS: atom_id res chain seq x y z
N MET A 1 -6.19 17.98 -20.32
CA MET A 1 -5.85 16.89 -19.39
C MET A 1 -6.93 16.71 -18.33
N ASP A 2 -7.32 17.76 -17.59
CA ASP A 2 -8.29 17.64 -16.49
C ASP A 2 -9.68 17.17 -16.91
N ALA A 3 -10.16 17.59 -18.09
CA ALA A 3 -11.44 17.09 -18.62
C ALA A 3 -11.41 15.57 -18.90
N PHE A 4 -10.26 15.02 -19.34
CA PHE A 4 -10.09 13.59 -19.59
C PHE A 4 -10.02 12.81 -18.26
N LEU A 5 -9.25 13.30 -17.29
CA LEU A 5 -9.17 12.73 -15.95
C LEU A 5 -10.55 12.74 -15.27
N LEU A 6 -11.30 13.83 -15.40
CA LEU A 6 -12.65 13.93 -14.86
C LEU A 6 -13.62 12.96 -15.53
N ASN A 7 -13.55 12.80 -16.85
CA ASN A 7 -14.37 11.81 -17.56
C ASN A 7 -14.02 10.38 -17.12
N SER A 8 -12.73 10.11 -16.90
CA SER A 8 -12.26 8.83 -16.37
C SER A 8 -12.78 8.59 -14.94
N ILE A 9 -12.76 9.61 -14.08
CA ILE A 9 -13.35 9.56 -12.73
C ILE A 9 -14.86 9.28 -12.80
N LYS A 10 -15.60 9.96 -13.67
CA LYS A 10 -17.04 9.72 -13.84
C LYS A 10 -17.32 8.29 -14.31
N LEU A 11 -16.52 7.77 -15.24
CA LEU A 11 -16.65 6.39 -15.72
C LEU A 11 -16.35 5.39 -14.59
N ASN A 12 -15.29 5.62 -13.81
CA ASN A 12 -14.96 4.81 -12.64
C ASN A 12 -16.12 4.77 -11.64
N LEU A 13 -16.75 5.91 -11.36
CA LEU A 13 -17.89 5.99 -10.43
C LEU A 13 -19.13 5.21 -10.91
N ILE A 14 -19.26 4.94 -12.21
CA ILE A 14 -20.30 4.05 -12.78
C ILE A 14 -19.82 2.59 -12.76
N PHE A 15 -18.54 2.35 -13.07
CA PHE A 15 -17.95 1.02 -13.15
C PHE A 15 -17.83 0.33 -11.79
N TYR A 16 -17.46 1.06 -10.74
CA TYR A 16 -17.23 0.51 -9.40
C TYR A 16 -18.47 -0.16 -8.78
N PRO A 17 -19.67 0.46 -8.78
CA PRO A 17 -20.89 -0.21 -8.33
C PRO A 17 -21.22 -1.45 -9.15
N LEU A 18 -20.97 -1.43 -10.47
CA LEU A 18 -21.22 -2.56 -11.35
C LEU A 18 -20.31 -3.76 -11.01
N VAL A 19 -19.01 -3.53 -10.82
CA VAL A 19 -18.05 -4.56 -10.37
C VAL A 19 -18.48 -5.18 -9.06
N PHE A 20 -18.88 -4.35 -8.10
CA PHE A 20 -19.35 -4.82 -6.80
C PHE A 20 -20.62 -5.68 -6.93
N ALA A 21 -21.61 -5.21 -7.71
CA ALA A 21 -22.87 -5.92 -7.94
C ALA A 21 -22.66 -7.26 -8.66
N ILE A 22 -21.84 -7.30 -9.71
CA ILE A 22 -21.49 -8.54 -10.42
C ILE A 22 -20.79 -9.51 -9.47
N GLY A 23 -19.87 -9.02 -8.64
CA GLY A 23 -19.21 -9.84 -7.61
C GLY A 23 -20.21 -10.53 -6.67
N ILE A 24 -21.23 -9.81 -6.20
CA ILE A 24 -22.31 -10.39 -5.37
C ILE A 24 -23.09 -11.46 -6.13
N VAL A 25 -23.51 -11.15 -7.37
CA VAL A 25 -24.31 -12.07 -8.20
C VAL A 25 -23.54 -13.36 -8.50
N LEU A 26 -22.27 -13.27 -8.88
CA LEU A 26 -21.44 -14.44 -9.17
C LEU A 26 -21.24 -15.31 -7.93
N VAL A 27 -21.03 -14.72 -6.77
CA VAL A 27 -20.89 -15.47 -5.51
C VAL A 27 -22.19 -16.16 -5.12
N PHE A 28 -23.33 -15.50 -5.31
CA PHE A 28 -24.64 -16.12 -5.09
C PHE A 28 -24.86 -17.31 -6.03
N PHE A 29 -24.53 -17.14 -7.32
CA PHE A 29 -24.62 -18.21 -8.30
C PHE A 29 -23.68 -19.39 -7.97
N LEU A 30 -22.42 -19.11 -7.62
CA LEU A 30 -21.45 -20.14 -7.21
C LEU A 30 -21.93 -20.94 -6.00
N LYS A 31 -22.52 -20.26 -5.01
CA LYS A 31 -23.07 -20.91 -3.82
C LYS A 31 -24.21 -21.88 -4.15
N ILE A 32 -25.04 -21.55 -5.14
CA ILE A 32 -26.14 -22.40 -5.60
C ILE A 32 -25.61 -23.54 -6.47
N ALA A 33 -24.70 -23.24 -7.41
CA ALA A 33 -24.20 -24.20 -8.39
C ALA A 33 -23.23 -25.23 -7.79
N LEU A 34 -22.48 -24.87 -6.74
CA LEU A 34 -21.46 -25.72 -6.12
C LEU A 34 -21.69 -25.90 -4.61
N PRO A 35 -22.76 -26.59 -4.20
CA PRO A 35 -23.13 -26.74 -2.79
C PRO A 35 -22.09 -27.54 -1.98
N GLU A 36 -21.23 -28.33 -2.64
CA GLU A 36 -20.16 -29.10 -2.00
C GLU A 36 -18.81 -28.38 -2.00
N LEU A 37 -18.71 -27.17 -2.56
CA LEU A 37 -17.44 -26.45 -2.70
C LEU A 37 -16.69 -26.35 -1.38
N SER A 38 -17.39 -26.00 -0.29
CA SER A 38 -16.76 -25.85 1.02
C SER A 38 -16.21 -27.15 1.59
N ARG A 39 -16.85 -28.30 1.34
CA ARG A 39 -16.33 -29.62 1.71
C ARG A 39 -15.08 -29.97 0.90
N TRP A 40 -15.14 -29.75 -0.42
CA TRP A 40 -14.02 -30.05 -1.31
C TRP A 40 -12.78 -29.21 -0.97
N VAL A 41 -12.90 -27.89 -0.81
CA VAL A 41 -11.72 -27.03 -0.52
C VAL A 41 -11.08 -27.32 0.84
N ARG A 42 -11.86 -27.75 1.84
CA ARG A 42 -11.35 -28.18 3.14
C ARG A 42 -10.52 -29.47 3.08
N SER A 43 -10.68 -30.27 2.02
CA SER A 43 -9.88 -31.49 1.81
C SER A 43 -8.46 -31.19 1.30
N ILE A 44 -8.21 -29.98 0.78
CA ILE A 44 -6.93 -29.62 0.18
C ILE A 44 -5.89 -29.39 1.29
N LYS A 45 -4.78 -30.13 1.20
CA LYS A 45 -3.70 -30.05 2.18
C LYS A 45 -3.02 -28.68 2.14
N ARG A 46 -2.73 -28.11 3.32
CA ARG A 46 -1.98 -26.86 3.49
C ARG A 46 -0.72 -26.75 2.63
N LYS A 47 0.06 -27.84 2.50
CA LYS A 47 1.28 -27.87 1.67
C LYS A 47 1.01 -27.56 0.18
N ASN A 48 -0.12 -28.03 -0.34
CA ASN A 48 -0.52 -27.78 -1.73
C ASN A 48 -0.95 -26.32 -1.90
N LEU A 49 -1.65 -25.75 -0.90
CA LEU A 49 -2.05 -24.34 -0.91
C LEU A 49 -0.83 -23.42 -0.89
N LEU A 50 0.17 -23.71 -0.04
CA LEU A 50 1.43 -22.97 -0.01
C LEU A 50 2.22 -23.09 -1.32
N LEU A 51 2.24 -24.27 -1.94
CA LEU A 51 2.86 -24.45 -3.25
C LEU A 51 2.17 -23.58 -4.30
N ILE A 52 0.83 -23.48 -4.29
CA ILE A 52 0.08 -22.60 -5.19
C ILE A 52 0.44 -21.13 -4.95
N VAL A 53 0.52 -20.68 -3.68
CA VAL A 53 0.96 -19.31 -3.36
C VAL A 53 2.36 -19.06 -3.88
N PHE A 54 3.30 -19.98 -3.65
CA PHE A 54 4.67 -19.85 -4.14
C PHE A 54 4.74 -19.77 -5.67
N MET A 55 4.02 -20.64 -6.39
CA MET A 55 3.94 -20.58 -7.85
C MET A 55 3.34 -19.24 -8.33
N ALA A 56 2.28 -18.75 -7.68
CA ALA A 56 1.69 -17.45 -8.01
C ALA A 56 2.67 -16.29 -7.77
N MET A 57 3.47 -16.35 -6.70
CA MET A 57 4.53 -15.37 -6.43
C MET A 57 5.63 -15.39 -7.50
N VAL A 58 6.06 -16.59 -7.93
CA VAL A 58 7.04 -16.75 -9.01
C VAL A 58 6.49 -16.19 -10.32
N ILE A 59 5.26 -16.58 -10.70
CA ILE A 59 4.60 -16.08 -11.91
C ILE A 59 4.49 -14.55 -11.88
N TYR A 60 4.05 -13.98 -10.75
CA TYR A 60 3.98 -12.53 -10.57
C TYR A 60 5.36 -11.89 -10.75
N THR A 61 6.39 -12.44 -10.11
CA THR A 61 7.76 -11.92 -10.19
C THR A 61 8.30 -11.95 -11.61
N VAL A 62 8.09 -13.04 -12.35
CA VAL A 62 8.53 -13.16 -13.75
C VAL A 62 7.81 -12.15 -14.64
N ILE A 63 6.48 -12.07 -14.56
CA ILE A 63 5.69 -11.18 -15.42
C ILE A 63 6.00 -9.72 -15.11
N PHE A 64 5.87 -9.30 -13.85
CA PHE A 64 6.03 -7.89 -13.51
C PHE A 64 7.50 -7.46 -13.47
N GLY A 65 8.43 -8.35 -13.12
CA GLY A 65 9.85 -8.08 -13.24
C GLY A 65 10.25 -7.84 -14.70
N PHE A 66 9.75 -8.66 -15.62
CA PHE A 66 9.92 -8.44 -17.06
C PHE A 66 9.31 -7.11 -17.50
N LEU A 67 8.07 -6.81 -17.12
CA LEU A 67 7.41 -5.56 -17.51
C LEU A 67 8.11 -4.32 -16.97
N SER A 68 8.55 -4.33 -15.71
CA SER A 68 9.27 -3.20 -15.11
C SER A 68 10.63 -2.99 -15.77
N ILE A 69 11.38 -4.07 -16.07
CA ILE A 69 12.64 -3.97 -16.82
C ILE A 69 12.39 -3.49 -18.26
N TYR A 70 11.35 -4.01 -18.92
CA TYR A 70 11.01 -3.60 -20.28
C TYR A 70 10.71 -2.10 -20.35
N ARG A 71 9.98 -1.55 -19.36
CA ARG A 71 9.75 -0.09 -19.24
C ARG A 71 11.06 0.68 -19.15
N TYR A 72 12.03 0.19 -18.37
CA TYR A 72 13.36 0.77 -18.30
C TYR A 72 14.09 0.71 -19.65
N ASP A 73 14.07 -0.44 -20.32
CA ASP A 73 14.77 -0.66 -21.59
C ASP A 73 14.21 0.18 -22.75
N VAL A 74 12.92 0.56 -22.70
CA VAL A 74 12.28 1.46 -23.68
C VAL A 74 12.24 2.93 -23.21
N PHE A 75 12.97 3.27 -22.14
CA PHE A 75 13.06 4.62 -21.57
C PHE A 75 11.73 5.20 -21.07
N ALA A 76 10.78 4.34 -20.67
CA ALA A 76 9.48 4.70 -20.12
C ALA A 76 9.48 4.76 -18.57
N VAL A 77 10.57 5.28 -17.99
CA VAL A 77 10.80 5.46 -16.54
C VAL A 77 11.09 6.92 -16.23
N ASN A 78 10.86 7.35 -14.98
CA ASN A 78 10.93 8.77 -14.62
C ASN A 78 12.27 9.16 -13.98
N ILE A 79 12.81 10.30 -14.41
CA ILE A 79 14.03 10.87 -13.84
C ILE A 79 13.85 11.31 -12.38
N TYR A 80 12.67 11.79 -12.00
CA TYR A 80 12.38 12.26 -10.64
C TYR A 80 12.10 11.12 -9.65
N ASP A 81 11.79 9.93 -10.16
CA ASP A 81 11.57 8.72 -9.38
C ASP A 81 12.80 7.81 -9.49
N LEU A 82 12.84 6.89 -10.47
CA LEU A 82 13.92 5.90 -10.61
C LEU A 82 15.30 6.56 -10.77
N GLY A 83 15.41 7.61 -11.62
CA GLY A 83 16.69 8.28 -11.86
C GLY A 83 17.28 8.95 -10.62
N ASN A 84 16.43 9.60 -9.82
CA ASN A 84 16.85 10.23 -8.57
C ASN A 84 17.29 9.20 -7.54
N MET A 85 16.55 8.09 -7.41
CA MET A 85 16.88 7.03 -6.46
C MET A 85 18.17 6.31 -6.84
N GLU A 86 18.36 6.02 -8.13
CA GLU A 86 19.59 5.43 -8.61
C GLU A 86 20.80 6.35 -8.39
N GLN A 87 20.69 7.63 -8.73
CA GLN A 87 21.76 8.59 -8.52
C GLN A 87 22.17 8.67 -7.04
N ALA A 88 21.19 8.68 -6.13
CA ALA A 88 21.47 8.72 -4.70
C ALA A 88 22.15 7.44 -4.18
N LEU A 89 21.78 6.27 -4.71
CA LEU A 89 22.45 5.00 -4.38
C LEU A 89 23.86 4.96 -4.94
N TRP A 90 24.04 5.37 -6.19
CA TRP A 90 25.35 5.46 -6.83
C TRP A 90 26.28 6.40 -6.06
N ASN A 91 25.82 7.60 -5.72
CA ASN A 91 26.61 8.54 -4.92
C ASN A 91 26.94 7.96 -3.53
N THR A 92 25.97 7.32 -2.87
CA THR A 92 26.17 6.69 -1.56
C THR A 92 27.26 5.62 -1.58
N VAL A 93 27.28 4.75 -2.60
CA VAL A 93 28.32 3.71 -2.71
C VAL A 93 29.70 4.27 -3.08
N HIS A 94 29.77 5.50 -3.61
CA HIS A 94 31.02 6.22 -3.93
C HIS A 94 31.41 7.29 -2.90
N GLY A 95 30.73 7.33 -1.74
CA GLY A 95 31.12 8.16 -0.59
C GLY A 95 30.40 9.50 -0.46
N ASP A 96 29.48 9.84 -1.37
CA ASP A 96 28.64 11.03 -1.26
C ASP A 96 27.21 10.66 -0.86
N PHE A 97 26.94 10.69 0.45
CA PHE A 97 25.73 10.10 1.03
C PHE A 97 24.44 10.76 0.53
N MET A 98 23.61 9.98 -0.16
CA MET A 98 22.27 10.36 -0.65
C MET A 98 22.23 11.63 -1.53
N ARG A 99 23.37 12.01 -2.13
CA ARG A 99 23.46 13.17 -3.01
C ARG A 99 22.58 13.00 -4.25
N MET A 100 21.91 14.08 -4.64
CA MET A 100 21.19 14.18 -5.91
C MET A 100 21.47 15.52 -6.61
N THR A 101 21.16 15.60 -7.90
CA THR A 101 21.23 16.84 -8.69
C THR A 101 19.91 17.21 -9.37
N THR A 102 18.88 16.39 -9.22
CA THR A 102 17.61 16.53 -9.98
C THR A 102 16.65 17.56 -9.39
N HIS A 103 16.86 18.03 -8.15
CA HIS A 103 15.95 18.96 -7.48
C HIS A 103 16.69 20.16 -6.86
N TYR A 104 17.31 20.99 -7.69
CA TYR A 104 17.94 22.24 -7.24
C TYR A 104 16.92 23.18 -6.57
N PRO A 105 17.24 23.85 -5.43
CA PRO A 105 18.54 23.91 -4.77
C PRO A 105 18.83 22.79 -3.74
N ALA A 106 17.96 21.79 -3.60
CA ALA A 106 18.24 20.67 -2.71
C ALA A 106 19.29 19.72 -3.30
N GLU A 107 20.26 19.39 -2.47
CA GLU A 107 21.44 18.64 -2.87
C GLU A 107 21.40 17.17 -2.43
N THR A 108 20.46 16.81 -1.54
CA THR A 108 20.35 15.48 -0.96
C THR A 108 18.91 15.00 -0.93
N ARG A 109 18.69 13.68 -1.06
CA ARG A 109 17.36 13.05 -0.88
C ARG A 109 16.75 13.30 0.48
N LEU A 110 17.57 13.51 1.50
CA LEU A 110 17.11 13.77 2.86
C LEU A 110 16.27 15.06 2.98
N ALA A 111 16.37 15.98 2.02
CA ALA A 111 15.53 17.18 1.94
C ALA A 111 14.08 16.89 1.54
N PHE A 112 13.81 15.69 1.01
CA PHE A 112 12.49 15.26 0.57
C PHE A 112 11.96 14.14 1.44
N HIS A 113 12.70 13.02 1.50
CA HIS A 113 12.28 11.83 2.23
C HIS A 113 13.46 11.25 3.01
N VAL A 114 13.16 10.73 4.19
CA VAL A 114 14.17 10.08 5.03
C VAL A 114 13.94 8.58 4.95
N GLU A 115 14.71 7.94 4.07
CA GLU A 115 14.55 6.53 3.71
C GLU A 115 15.80 5.70 4.06
N PRO A 116 16.19 5.51 5.34
CA PRO A 116 17.40 4.76 5.69
C PRO A 116 17.43 3.33 5.16
N ILE A 117 16.29 2.74 4.81
CA ILE A 117 16.25 1.44 4.12
C ILE A 117 17.09 1.44 2.84
N MET A 118 17.31 2.60 2.22
CA MET A 118 18.18 2.79 1.07
C MET A 118 19.64 2.41 1.35
N LEU A 119 20.10 2.39 2.61
CA LEU A 119 21.41 1.85 2.98
C LEU A 119 21.48 0.33 2.83
N LEU A 120 20.39 -0.37 3.15
CA LEU A 120 20.32 -1.80 2.89
C LEU A 120 20.26 -2.06 1.38
N VAL A 121 19.52 -1.23 0.64
CA VAL A 121 19.44 -1.31 -0.82
C VAL A 121 20.79 -1.00 -1.46
N SER A 122 21.55 -0.02 -0.95
CA SER A 122 22.87 0.33 -1.47
C SER A 122 23.89 -0.79 -1.29
N ALA A 123 23.77 -1.60 -0.22
CA ALA A 123 24.58 -2.80 -0.05
C ALA A 123 24.36 -3.84 -1.16
N PHE A 124 23.12 -4.00 -1.65
CA PHE A 124 22.84 -4.81 -2.84
C PHE A 124 23.31 -4.11 -4.13
N TYR A 125 23.08 -2.80 -4.24
CA TYR A 125 23.47 -1.99 -5.40
C TYR A 125 24.99 -2.00 -5.63
N PHE A 126 25.79 -2.07 -4.57
CA PHE A 126 27.23 -2.20 -4.67
C PHE A 126 27.68 -3.43 -5.48
N LEU A 127 26.91 -4.52 -5.45
CA LEU A 127 27.21 -5.75 -6.19
C LEU A 127 26.86 -5.64 -7.68
N TRP A 128 25.81 -4.88 -8.02
CA TRP A 128 25.38 -4.65 -9.38
C TRP A 128 24.74 -3.27 -9.51
N GLN A 129 25.54 -2.31 -9.97
CA GLN A 129 25.16 -0.90 -10.10
C GLN A 129 24.36 -0.67 -11.40
N ASP A 130 23.16 -1.24 -11.46
CA ASP A 130 22.20 -1.11 -12.58
C ASP A 130 20.79 -0.86 -12.01
N PRO A 131 20.03 0.14 -12.52
CA PRO A 131 18.66 0.43 -12.06
C PRO A 131 17.71 -0.77 -12.07
N ARG A 132 17.94 -1.74 -12.96
CA ARG A 132 17.12 -2.97 -13.07
C ARG A 132 17.17 -3.80 -11.79
N LEU A 133 18.27 -3.74 -11.02
CA LEU A 133 18.35 -4.39 -9.71
C LEU A 133 17.27 -3.86 -8.77
N LEU A 134 17.05 -2.54 -8.74
CA LEU A 134 16.07 -1.89 -7.86
C LEU A 134 14.65 -2.35 -8.20
N LEU A 135 14.34 -2.39 -9.50
CA LEU A 135 13.06 -2.87 -10.02
C LEU A 135 12.82 -4.34 -9.61
N LEU A 136 13.82 -5.21 -9.79
CA LEU A 136 13.73 -6.62 -9.41
C LEU A 136 13.56 -6.81 -7.90
N LEU A 137 14.33 -6.08 -7.07
CA LEU A 137 14.21 -6.14 -5.62
C LEU A 137 12.81 -5.74 -5.15
N GLN A 138 12.25 -4.67 -5.72
CA GLN A 138 10.88 -4.25 -5.44
C GLN A 138 9.85 -5.29 -5.87
N THR A 139 9.95 -5.83 -7.09
CA THR A 139 9.03 -6.87 -7.59
C THR A 139 9.06 -8.11 -6.70
N ILE A 140 10.24 -8.61 -6.32
CA ILE A 140 10.39 -9.78 -5.45
C ILE A 140 9.77 -9.52 -4.07
N LEU A 141 10.04 -8.36 -3.48
CA LEU A 141 9.51 -8.02 -2.16
C LEU A 141 7.98 -7.86 -2.19
N LEU A 142 7.44 -7.21 -3.21
CA LEU A 142 6.00 -7.14 -3.46
C LEU A 142 5.36 -8.53 -3.57
N ALA A 143 5.93 -9.42 -4.38
CA ALA A 143 5.45 -10.79 -4.50
C ALA A 143 5.46 -11.51 -3.14
N SER A 144 6.52 -11.31 -2.35
CA SER A 144 6.66 -11.90 -1.00
C SER A 144 5.54 -11.51 -0.04
N GLY A 145 4.86 -10.38 -0.26
CA GLY A 145 3.70 -9.97 0.55
C GLY A 145 2.57 -11.00 0.50
N ALA A 146 2.41 -11.76 -0.59
CA ALA A 146 1.38 -12.80 -0.71
C ALA A 146 1.53 -13.89 0.35
N LEU A 147 2.78 -14.25 0.69
CA LEU A 147 3.06 -15.18 1.78
C LEU A 147 2.67 -14.57 3.14
N ALA A 148 2.97 -13.30 3.40
CA ALA A 148 2.52 -12.62 4.62
C ALA A 148 0.98 -12.62 4.72
N VAL A 149 0.28 -12.33 3.62
CA VAL A 149 -1.19 -12.35 3.55
C VAL A 149 -1.72 -13.75 3.84
N PHE A 150 -1.15 -14.80 3.25
CA PHE A 150 -1.53 -16.19 3.53
C PHE A 150 -1.39 -16.49 5.03
N LEU A 151 -0.21 -16.21 5.59
CA LEU A 151 0.10 -16.49 6.99
C LEU A 151 -0.78 -15.71 7.98
N LEU A 152 -1.08 -14.44 7.69
CA LEU A 152 -1.99 -13.61 8.48
C LEU A 152 -3.43 -14.12 8.41
N THR A 153 -3.91 -14.41 7.21
CA THR A 153 -5.29 -14.85 6.98
C THR A 153 -5.54 -16.21 7.64
N GLU A 154 -4.59 -17.15 7.51
CA GLU A 154 -4.61 -18.44 8.20
C GLU A 154 -4.71 -18.24 9.72
N ARG A 155 -3.93 -17.30 10.27
CA ARG A 155 -3.90 -17.03 11.71
C ARG A 155 -5.19 -16.37 12.23
N ILE A 156 -5.76 -15.44 11.45
CA ILE A 156 -6.92 -14.63 11.86
C ILE A 156 -8.24 -15.38 11.63
N LEU A 157 -8.41 -15.98 10.45
CA LEU A 157 -9.66 -16.63 10.03
C LEU A 157 -9.66 -18.15 10.25
N LYS A 158 -8.50 -18.76 10.57
CA LYS A 158 -8.37 -20.20 10.85
C LYS A 158 -8.87 -21.09 9.71
N PHE A 159 -8.70 -20.64 8.47
CA PHE A 159 -9.08 -21.38 7.28
C PHE A 159 -8.07 -21.14 6.14
N GLU A 160 -7.32 -22.18 5.79
CA GLU A 160 -6.17 -22.13 4.88
C GLU A 160 -6.58 -21.84 3.44
N PHE A 161 -7.76 -22.31 2.99
CA PHE A 161 -8.22 -22.01 1.64
C PHE A 161 -8.58 -20.53 1.48
N ILE A 162 -9.17 -19.91 2.50
CA ILE A 162 -9.38 -18.46 2.52
C ILE A 162 -8.03 -17.72 2.50
N ALA A 163 -7.02 -18.25 3.18
CA ALA A 163 -5.67 -17.70 3.13
C ALA A 163 -5.06 -17.73 1.73
N LEU A 164 -5.27 -18.80 0.96
CA LEU A 164 -4.92 -18.86 -0.46
C LEU A 164 -5.66 -17.76 -1.25
N LEU A 165 -6.99 -17.67 -1.11
CA LEU A 165 -7.79 -16.69 -1.85
C LEU A 165 -7.35 -15.25 -1.56
N MET A 166 -7.10 -14.92 -0.30
CA MET A 166 -6.63 -13.57 0.07
C MET A 166 -5.22 -13.28 -0.44
N ALA A 167 -4.32 -14.28 -0.47
CA ALA A 167 -2.99 -14.13 -1.07
C ALA A 167 -3.08 -13.88 -2.59
N ILE A 168 -3.97 -14.57 -3.29
CA ILE A 168 -4.24 -14.33 -4.73
C ILE A 168 -4.88 -12.95 -4.93
N ALA A 169 -5.87 -12.57 -4.11
CA ALA A 169 -6.47 -11.24 -4.18
C ALA A 169 -5.45 -10.12 -3.98
N TYR A 170 -4.50 -10.31 -3.07
CA TYR A 170 -3.37 -9.40 -2.88
C TYR A 170 -2.51 -9.27 -4.14
N LEU A 171 -2.13 -10.40 -4.77
CA LEU A 171 -1.36 -10.38 -6.02
C LEU A 171 -2.15 -9.83 -7.21
N LEU A 172 -3.48 -9.79 -7.15
CA LEU A 172 -4.35 -9.16 -8.17
C LEU A 172 -4.69 -7.71 -7.84
N ASN A 173 -4.24 -7.18 -6.71
CA ASN A 173 -4.65 -5.86 -6.24
C ASN A 173 -4.13 -4.76 -7.18
N PRO A 174 -4.99 -3.86 -7.69
CA PRO A 174 -4.57 -2.80 -8.60
C PRO A 174 -3.47 -1.91 -8.01
N ALA A 175 -3.52 -1.56 -6.72
CA ALA A 175 -2.50 -0.73 -6.08
C ALA A 175 -1.13 -1.42 -6.04
N LEU A 176 -1.10 -2.75 -5.92
CA LEU A 176 0.13 -3.53 -5.98
C LEU A 176 0.75 -3.50 -7.38
N HIS A 177 -0.09 -3.57 -8.41
CA HIS A 177 0.36 -3.53 -9.80
C HIS A 177 0.88 -2.14 -10.16
N GLN A 178 0.16 -1.08 -9.77
CA GLN A 178 0.61 0.30 -9.97
C GLN A 178 1.92 0.58 -9.24
N ALA A 179 2.07 0.11 -8.00
CA ALA A 179 3.34 0.25 -7.29
C ALA A 179 4.51 -0.44 -8.00
N ASN A 180 4.29 -1.63 -8.57
CA ASN A 180 5.36 -2.37 -9.24
C ASN A 180 5.71 -1.79 -10.62
N LEU A 181 4.70 -1.36 -11.38
CA LEU A 181 4.84 -0.84 -12.74
C LEU A 181 5.08 0.67 -12.79
N PHE A 182 5.15 1.38 -11.66
CA PHE A 182 5.44 2.82 -11.69
C PHE A 182 6.94 3.10 -11.76
N ASP A 183 7.68 2.98 -10.66
CA ASP A 183 9.15 3.03 -10.59
C ASP A 183 9.56 2.52 -9.20
N PHE A 184 10.85 2.38 -8.93
CA PHE A 184 11.34 1.94 -7.61
C PHE A 184 10.99 2.97 -6.53
N HIS A 185 10.41 2.52 -5.41
CA HIS A 185 10.03 3.35 -4.26
C HIS A 185 10.17 2.61 -2.92
N PRO A 186 11.06 3.04 -2.02
CA PRO A 186 11.26 2.45 -0.69
C PRO A 186 9.98 2.32 0.13
N LEU A 187 9.04 3.27 0.00
CA LEU A 187 7.71 3.24 0.60
C LEU A 187 7.04 1.86 0.50
N VAL A 188 7.15 1.22 -0.67
CA VAL A 188 6.49 -0.05 -0.99
C VAL A 188 6.93 -1.16 -0.04
N PHE A 189 8.20 -1.12 0.40
CA PHE A 189 8.78 -2.10 1.30
C PHE A 189 8.12 -2.01 2.69
N GLY A 190 7.76 -0.79 3.10
CA GLY A 190 7.13 -0.52 4.38
C GLY A 190 5.85 -1.32 4.60
N THR A 191 4.98 -1.40 3.59
CA THR A 191 3.74 -2.20 3.66
C THR A 191 4.04 -3.68 3.86
N ILE A 192 5.03 -4.24 3.14
CA ILE A 192 5.40 -5.66 3.24
C ILE A 192 5.95 -5.96 4.63
N PHE A 193 6.83 -5.11 5.14
CA PHE A 193 7.38 -5.23 6.48
C PHE A 193 6.30 -5.12 7.55
N ILE A 194 5.32 -4.22 7.42
CA ILE A 194 4.17 -4.11 8.34
C ILE A 194 3.37 -5.43 8.38
N LEU A 195 3.11 -6.06 7.23
CA LEU A 195 2.36 -7.31 7.17
C LEU A 195 3.10 -8.44 7.91
N TYR A 196 4.39 -8.62 7.65
CA TYR A 196 5.21 -9.59 8.38
C TYR A 196 5.36 -9.23 9.87
N ALA A 197 5.54 -7.95 10.20
CA ALA A 197 5.67 -7.48 11.57
C ALA A 197 4.40 -7.79 12.37
N PHE A 198 3.23 -7.55 11.79
CA PHE A 198 1.95 -7.87 12.41
C PHE A 198 1.77 -9.38 12.57
N TYR A 199 2.16 -10.18 11.57
CA TYR A 199 2.14 -11.64 11.68
C TYR A 199 2.99 -12.14 12.85
N PHE A 200 4.23 -11.66 12.98
CA PHE A 200 5.12 -12.07 14.06
C PHE A 200 4.66 -11.56 15.42
N PHE A 201 3.97 -10.41 15.48
CA PHE A 201 3.30 -9.95 16.69
C PHE A 201 2.20 -10.94 17.14
N LEU A 202 1.35 -11.42 16.22
CA LEU A 202 0.32 -12.43 16.50
C LEU A 202 0.89 -13.81 16.85
N LYS A 203 2.17 -14.04 16.56
CA LYS A 203 2.96 -15.22 16.96
C LYS A 203 3.77 -14.98 18.24
N GLU A 204 3.59 -13.82 18.88
CA GLU A 204 4.27 -13.43 20.13
C GLU A 204 5.80 -13.36 19.98
N LYS A 205 6.31 -13.29 18.74
CA LYS A 205 7.73 -13.07 18.42
C LYS A 205 8.02 -11.58 18.39
N TYR A 206 7.81 -10.91 19.52
CA TYR A 206 7.82 -9.46 19.60
C TYR A 206 9.15 -8.77 19.19
N PRO A 207 10.34 -9.29 19.53
CA PRO A 207 11.59 -8.69 19.05
C PRO A 207 11.69 -8.66 17.52
N LEU A 208 11.31 -9.76 16.87
CA LEU A 208 11.29 -9.83 15.39
C LEU A 208 10.22 -8.91 14.79
N SER A 209 9.05 -8.83 15.44
CA SER A 209 8.00 -7.87 15.07
C SER A 209 8.51 -6.42 15.16
N LEU A 210 9.21 -6.06 16.23
CA LEU A 210 9.82 -4.74 16.39
C LEU A 210 10.83 -4.45 15.28
N VAL A 211 11.74 -5.38 14.98
CA VAL A 211 12.72 -5.20 13.89
C VAL A 211 12.02 -4.92 12.56
N LEU A 212 10.98 -5.67 12.22
CA LEU A 212 10.23 -5.45 10.97
C LEU A 212 9.45 -4.14 10.98
N PHE A 213 8.86 -3.73 12.10
CA PHE A 213 8.25 -2.40 12.22
C PHE A 213 9.27 -1.27 12.11
N LEU A 214 10.48 -1.43 12.63
CA LEU A 214 11.56 -0.46 12.45
C LEU A 214 12.02 -0.39 10.99
N LEU A 215 12.19 -1.54 10.32
CA LEU A 215 12.49 -1.58 8.87
C LEU A 215 11.39 -0.87 8.07
N ALA A 216 10.12 -1.05 8.45
CA ALA A 216 9.02 -0.31 7.85
C ALA A 216 9.13 1.20 8.08
N ALA A 217 9.39 1.63 9.33
CA ALA A 217 9.56 3.04 9.67
C ALA A 217 10.74 3.69 8.91
N PHE A 218 11.79 2.93 8.61
CA PHE A 218 12.93 3.37 7.81
C PHE A 218 12.66 3.41 6.30
N CYS A 219 11.48 3.01 5.84
CA CYS A 219 11.11 3.12 4.44
C CYS A 219 10.67 4.52 4.05
N ARG A 220 10.00 5.25 4.96
CA ARG A 220 9.61 6.66 4.79
C ARG A 220 9.00 7.23 6.08
N GLU A 221 9.10 8.54 6.27
CA GLU A 221 8.68 9.23 7.49
C GLU A 221 7.18 9.07 7.83
N GLU A 222 6.28 9.05 6.85
CA GLU A 222 4.86 8.78 7.11
C GLU A 222 4.59 7.31 7.42
N ILE A 223 5.43 6.37 6.95
CA ILE A 223 5.33 4.97 7.39
C ILE A 223 5.75 4.87 8.86
N ALA A 224 6.71 5.68 9.31
CA ALA A 224 7.03 5.77 10.74
C ALA A 224 5.81 6.19 11.58
N LEU A 225 5.03 7.17 11.11
CA LEU A 225 3.77 7.58 11.76
C LEU A 225 2.69 6.49 11.66
N MET A 226 2.64 5.73 10.56
CA MET A 226 1.80 4.55 10.43
C MET A 226 2.17 3.47 11.46
N VAL A 227 3.47 3.23 11.66
CA VAL A 227 4.01 2.31 12.69
C VAL A 227 3.65 2.78 14.09
N PHE A 228 3.67 4.10 14.35
CA PHE A 228 3.17 4.65 15.62
C PHE A 228 1.72 4.22 15.88
N LEU A 229 0.83 4.38 14.91
CA LEU A 229 -0.58 4.01 15.05
C LEU A 229 -0.79 2.49 15.17
N PHE A 230 0.02 1.68 14.47
CA PHE A 230 0.05 0.24 14.72
C PHE A 230 0.49 -0.06 16.15
N GLY A 231 1.53 0.61 16.67
CA GLY A 231 1.97 0.47 18.05
C GLY A 231 0.86 0.80 19.05
N LEU A 232 0.13 1.90 18.85
CA LEU A 232 -1.05 2.25 19.65
C LEU A 232 -2.14 1.18 19.59
N TYR A 233 -2.44 0.66 18.40
CA TYR A 233 -3.40 -0.41 18.24
C TYR A 233 -2.96 -1.70 18.96
N LEU A 234 -1.67 -2.02 18.92
CA LEU A 234 -1.07 -3.21 19.51
C LEU A 234 -0.88 -3.07 21.03
N PHE A 235 -0.78 -1.85 21.57
CA PHE A 235 -0.69 -1.56 23.00
C PHE A 235 -1.85 -2.19 23.78
N PHE A 236 -3.06 -2.14 23.21
CA PHE A 236 -4.25 -2.75 23.82
C PHE A 236 -4.26 -4.29 23.80
N ARG A 237 -3.30 -4.93 23.12
CA ARG A 237 -3.08 -6.38 23.16
C ARG A 237 -1.86 -6.78 23.98
N GLN A 238 -0.77 -6.03 23.84
CA GLN A 238 0.47 -6.25 24.55
C GLN A 238 1.09 -4.89 24.86
N LYS A 239 0.94 -4.44 26.12
CA LYS A 239 1.28 -3.07 26.54
C LYS A 239 2.75 -2.72 26.28
N LYS A 240 3.69 -3.57 26.70
CA LYS A 240 5.14 -3.31 26.59
C LYS A 240 5.55 -3.15 25.12
N TRP A 241 5.27 -4.14 24.29
CA TRP A 241 5.74 -4.17 22.91
C TRP A 241 4.95 -3.22 22.01
N GLY A 242 3.65 -3.04 22.25
CA GLY A 242 2.86 -2.02 21.57
C GLY A 242 3.38 -0.61 21.86
N ALA A 243 3.71 -0.30 23.13
CA ALA A 243 4.32 0.98 23.50
C ALA A 243 5.69 1.17 22.84
N ILE A 244 6.58 0.16 22.87
CA ILE A 244 7.91 0.25 22.25
C ILE A 244 7.79 0.50 20.74
N ILE A 245 6.99 -0.30 20.02
CA ILE A 245 6.76 -0.12 18.58
C ILE A 245 6.20 1.28 18.30
N GLY A 246 5.20 1.70 19.08
CA GLY A 246 4.56 3.00 18.94
C GLY A 246 5.54 4.16 19.13
N LEU A 247 6.27 4.16 20.25
CA LEU A 247 7.23 5.20 20.59
C LEU A 247 8.41 5.25 19.62
N CYS A 248 8.91 4.10 19.15
CA CYS A 248 9.95 4.06 18.12
C CYS A 248 9.47 4.66 16.79
N GLY A 249 8.27 4.28 16.33
CA GLY A 249 7.68 4.85 15.12
C GLY A 249 7.47 6.36 15.23
N LEU A 250 6.94 6.82 16.37
CA LEU A 250 6.75 8.24 16.64
C LEU A 250 8.07 9.00 16.70
N ALA A 251 9.05 8.50 17.46
CA ALA A 251 10.36 9.12 17.58
C ALA A 251 11.03 9.25 16.22
N TRP A 252 11.04 8.17 15.42
CA TRP A 252 11.64 8.20 14.09
C TRP A 252 10.92 9.16 13.14
N GLY A 253 9.58 9.17 13.14
CA GLY A 253 8.80 10.10 12.34
C GLY A 253 9.07 11.57 12.71
N LEU A 254 9.12 11.88 14.01
CA LEU A 254 9.41 13.24 14.49
C LEU A 254 10.85 13.66 14.20
N ILE A 255 11.84 12.78 14.40
CA ILE A 255 13.24 13.05 14.05
C ILE A 255 13.36 13.35 12.55
N SER A 256 12.70 12.56 11.71
CA SER A 256 12.73 12.75 10.25
C SER A 256 12.12 14.09 9.86
N LEU A 257 10.91 14.38 10.33
CA LEU A 257 10.14 15.58 9.94
C LEU A 257 10.66 16.88 10.55
N LEU A 258 11.13 16.86 11.80
CA LEU A 258 11.48 18.07 12.55
C LEU A 258 12.98 18.36 12.58
N ILE A 259 13.82 17.36 12.30
CA ILE A 259 15.28 17.50 12.38
C ILE A 259 15.91 17.21 11.01
N ILE A 260 15.76 16.00 10.48
CA ILE A 260 16.53 15.60 9.28
C ILE A 260 16.10 16.41 8.05
N ILE A 261 14.81 16.42 7.72
CA ILE A 261 14.31 17.10 6.52
C ILE A 261 14.60 18.61 6.58
N PRO A 262 14.30 19.35 7.66
CA PRO A 262 14.61 20.77 7.73
C PRO A 262 16.11 21.07 7.60
N ASN A 263 16.99 20.32 8.26
CA ASN A 263 18.44 20.55 8.15
C ASN A 263 19.00 20.21 6.75
N ALA A 264 18.37 19.27 6.04
CA ALA A 264 18.73 18.93 4.67
C ALA A 264 18.10 19.88 3.62
N SER A 265 17.05 20.60 3.98
CA SER A 265 16.31 21.46 3.06
C SER A 265 16.96 22.84 2.89
N PRO A 266 17.07 23.36 1.67
CA PRO A 266 17.52 24.72 1.43
C PRO A 266 16.70 25.75 2.21
N GLY A 267 17.36 26.60 3.01
CA GLY A 267 16.69 27.61 3.82
C GLY A 267 15.86 27.06 4.99
N GLY A 268 15.97 25.76 5.33
CA GLY A 268 15.28 25.15 6.47
C GLY A 268 13.79 24.85 6.25
N VAL A 269 13.26 25.13 5.04
CA VAL A 269 11.85 24.92 4.71
C VAL A 269 11.72 23.67 3.82
N PRO A 270 11.02 22.61 4.26
CA PRO A 270 10.76 21.45 3.44
C PRO A 270 10.09 21.82 2.11
N ILE A 271 10.71 21.43 0.99
CA ILE A 271 10.24 21.78 -0.36
C ILE A 271 8.80 21.27 -0.60
N GLN A 272 8.43 20.15 0.02
CA GLN A 272 7.11 19.55 -0.12
C GLN A 272 5.98 20.40 0.49
N TYR A 273 6.27 21.39 1.34
CA TYR A 273 5.25 22.29 1.89
C TYR A 273 4.58 23.15 0.82
N ALA A 274 5.29 23.46 -0.28
CA ALA A 274 4.72 24.16 -1.43
C ALA A 274 3.51 23.40 -2.03
N LEU A 275 3.44 22.08 -1.85
CA LEU A 275 2.36 21.24 -2.36
C LEU A 275 1.04 21.42 -1.58
N TYR A 276 1.09 22.17 -0.48
CA TYR A 276 -0.04 22.47 0.40
C TYR A 276 -0.32 23.98 0.54
N GLU A 277 0.29 24.84 -0.30
CA GLU A 277 0.21 26.31 -0.11
C GLU A 277 -1.23 26.83 -0.04
N ARG A 278 -2.16 26.21 -0.78
CA ARG A 278 -3.59 26.55 -0.79
C ARG A 278 -4.26 26.40 0.59
N LEU A 279 -3.70 25.56 1.45
CA LEU A 279 -4.21 25.31 2.79
C LEU A 279 -3.47 26.11 3.86
N GLY A 280 -2.27 26.60 3.56
CA GLY A 280 -1.45 27.36 4.49
C GLY A 280 0.03 27.24 4.18
N ASN A 281 0.83 28.12 4.78
CA ASN A 281 2.27 28.21 4.58
C ASN A 281 3.07 27.38 5.59
N ASN A 282 2.40 26.77 6.58
CA ASN A 282 3.00 25.90 7.58
C ASN A 282 2.00 24.83 8.07
N PRO A 283 2.46 23.75 8.74
CA PRO A 283 1.58 22.68 9.19
C PRO A 283 0.43 23.14 10.09
N THR A 284 0.64 24.15 10.93
CA THR A 284 -0.41 24.69 11.81
C THR A 284 -1.51 25.35 11.00
N GLU A 285 -1.16 26.22 10.05
CA GLU A 285 -2.12 26.85 9.14
C GLU A 285 -2.90 25.81 8.33
N VAL A 286 -2.22 24.80 7.78
CA VAL A 286 -2.89 23.71 7.03
C VAL A 286 -3.94 23.02 7.91
N ILE A 287 -3.59 22.66 9.15
CA ILE A 287 -4.52 22.03 10.10
C ILE A 287 -5.66 22.99 10.45
N THR A 288 -5.36 24.25 10.77
CA THR A 288 -6.36 25.26 11.10
C THR A 288 -7.34 25.50 9.96
N THR A 289 -6.88 25.55 8.71
CA THR A 289 -7.71 25.70 7.52
C THR A 289 -8.63 24.49 7.33
N LEU A 290 -8.11 23.27 7.48
CA LEU A 290 -8.91 22.05 7.35
C LEU A 290 -10.01 21.95 8.43
N ILE A 291 -9.73 22.41 9.65
CA ILE A 291 -10.71 22.43 10.74
C ILE A 291 -11.74 23.56 10.55
N SER A 292 -11.27 24.75 10.16
CA SER A 292 -12.13 25.94 10.04
C SER A 292 -12.97 25.94 8.77
N ASN A 293 -12.49 25.29 7.71
CA ASN A 293 -13.18 25.17 6.42
C ASN A 293 -13.08 23.73 5.87
N PRO A 294 -13.78 22.76 6.47
CA PRO A 294 -13.69 21.36 6.06
C PRO A 294 -14.20 21.11 4.62
N PHE A 295 -15.04 22.00 4.10
CA PHE A 295 -15.59 21.92 2.75
C PHE A 295 -14.65 22.43 1.66
N ILE A 296 -13.49 22.99 2.01
CA ILE A 296 -12.46 23.41 1.03
C ILE A 296 -12.02 22.24 0.12
N LEU A 297 -12.10 21.02 0.64
CA LEU A 297 -11.82 19.79 -0.09
C LEU A 297 -12.97 19.35 -1.03
N LEU A 298 -14.07 20.11 -1.12
CA LEU A 298 -15.20 19.80 -2.00
C LEU A 298 -15.29 20.73 -3.23
N ASP A 299 -14.35 21.66 -3.39
CA ASP A 299 -14.33 22.58 -4.53
C ASP A 299 -14.41 21.83 -5.87
N TYR A 300 -15.11 22.42 -6.84
CA TYR A 300 -15.56 21.73 -8.06
C TYR A 300 -14.38 21.04 -8.79
N TYR A 301 -14.61 19.80 -9.24
CA TYR A 301 -13.64 18.80 -9.75
C TYR A 301 -12.93 17.95 -8.68
N SER A 302 -12.59 18.50 -7.53
CA SER A 302 -11.78 17.81 -6.52
C SER A 302 -12.59 16.84 -5.64
N GLY A 303 -13.87 17.13 -5.39
CA GLY A 303 -14.79 16.25 -4.65
C GLY A 303 -15.05 14.89 -5.32
N LEU A 304 -15.18 14.86 -6.65
CA LEU A 304 -15.36 13.60 -7.40
C LEU A 304 -14.10 12.74 -7.40
N GLY A 305 -12.92 13.37 -7.51
CA GLY A 305 -11.64 12.68 -7.37
C GLY A 305 -11.49 12.03 -5.99
N ARG A 306 -11.82 12.76 -4.92
CA ARG A 306 -11.78 12.25 -3.54
C ARG A 306 -12.73 11.07 -3.32
N LEU A 307 -13.96 11.15 -3.85
CA LEU A 307 -14.91 10.05 -3.79
C LEU A 307 -14.39 8.82 -4.56
N ASN A 308 -13.88 9.02 -5.79
CA ASN A 308 -13.24 7.97 -6.57
C ASN A 308 -12.10 7.32 -5.79
N TYR A 309 -11.25 8.12 -5.14
CA TYR A 309 -10.10 7.63 -4.40
C TYR A 309 -10.50 6.75 -3.21
N VAL A 310 -11.49 7.18 -2.42
CA VAL A 310 -12.01 6.39 -1.29
C VAL A 310 -12.59 5.07 -1.77
N ILE A 311 -13.37 5.07 -2.86
CA ILE A 311 -13.92 3.85 -3.44
C ILE A 311 -12.81 2.96 -3.99
N PHE A 312 -11.84 3.52 -4.70
CA PHE A 312 -10.68 2.81 -5.24
C PHE A 312 -9.90 2.06 -4.15
N LEU A 313 -9.73 2.66 -2.97
CA LEU A 313 -9.05 2.02 -1.85
C LEU A 313 -9.88 0.91 -1.19
N LEU A 314 -11.20 1.10 -1.04
CA LEU A 314 -12.07 0.20 -0.26
C LEU A 314 -12.65 -0.96 -1.09
N LEU A 315 -12.90 -0.73 -2.38
CA LEU A 315 -13.53 -1.70 -3.28
C LEU A 315 -12.72 -2.99 -3.45
N PRO A 316 -11.37 -2.98 -3.61
CA PRO A 316 -10.55 -4.19 -3.61
C PRO A 316 -10.75 -5.09 -2.39
N PHE A 317 -11.26 -4.56 -1.28
CA PHE A 317 -11.55 -5.28 -0.05
C PHE A 317 -13.05 -5.44 0.22
N ALA A 318 -13.88 -5.27 -0.81
CA ALA A 318 -15.33 -5.31 -0.74
C ALA A 318 -15.92 -4.41 0.37
N PHE A 319 -15.28 -3.28 0.65
CA PHE A 319 -15.61 -2.33 1.73
C PHE A 319 -15.52 -2.90 3.16
N LEU A 320 -14.99 -4.11 3.35
CA LEU A 320 -14.94 -4.78 4.65
C LEU A 320 -13.97 -4.14 5.62
N SER A 321 -12.99 -3.38 5.11
CA SER A 321 -12.08 -2.55 5.92
C SER A 321 -12.83 -1.62 6.87
N LEU A 322 -14.02 -1.13 6.48
CA LEU A 322 -14.86 -0.26 7.31
C LEU A 322 -15.39 -0.95 8.58
N LEU A 323 -15.41 -2.28 8.62
CA LEU A 323 -15.90 -3.03 9.78
C LEU A 323 -14.86 -3.15 10.91
N SER A 324 -13.63 -2.71 10.66
CA SER A 324 -12.53 -2.64 11.62
C SER A 324 -11.85 -1.26 11.59
N PRO A 325 -12.56 -0.19 12.01
CA PRO A 325 -12.11 1.20 11.83
C PRO A 325 -10.79 1.50 12.54
N TRP A 326 -10.51 0.90 13.69
CA TRP A 326 -9.24 1.12 14.40
C TRP A 326 -8.01 0.63 13.64
N LEU A 327 -8.14 -0.49 12.91
CA LEU A 327 -7.07 -0.94 12.01
C LEU A 327 -7.00 -0.08 10.76
N LEU A 328 -8.15 0.32 10.21
CA LEU A 328 -8.18 1.20 9.04
C LEU A 328 -7.50 2.54 9.33
N LEU A 329 -7.73 3.10 10.53
CA LEU A 329 -7.13 4.36 10.98
C LEU A 329 -5.61 4.32 11.09
N THR A 330 -4.98 3.14 11.17
CA THR A 330 -3.51 3.07 11.18
C THR A 330 -2.88 3.67 9.92
N GLY A 331 -3.59 3.65 8.78
CA GLY A 331 -3.14 4.25 7.52
C GLY A 331 -3.51 5.73 7.35
N ILE A 332 -4.05 6.41 8.37
CA ILE A 332 -4.63 7.75 8.19
C ILE A 332 -3.62 8.79 7.70
N PHE A 333 -2.35 8.72 8.12
CA PHE A 333 -1.33 9.67 7.69
C PHE A 333 -1.02 9.52 6.19
N SER A 334 -0.76 8.30 5.72
CA SER A 334 -0.55 8.01 4.29
C SER A 334 -1.79 8.31 3.44
N PHE A 335 -2.99 8.17 4.01
CA PHE A 335 -4.23 8.58 3.35
C PHE A 335 -4.33 10.11 3.25
N GLY A 336 -4.09 10.81 4.35
CA GLY A 336 -4.21 12.27 4.44
C GLY A 336 -3.30 13.01 3.48
N ILE A 337 -2.04 12.59 3.34
CA ILE A 337 -1.08 13.24 2.44
C ILE A 337 -1.52 13.23 0.96
N ILE A 338 -2.32 12.24 0.56
CA ILE A 338 -2.90 12.12 -0.79
C ILE A 338 -4.26 12.80 -0.86
N PHE A 339 -5.14 12.52 0.11
CA PHE A 339 -6.53 12.97 0.10
C PHE A 339 -6.66 14.50 0.17
N ILE A 340 -5.73 15.16 0.88
CA ILE A 340 -5.74 16.61 1.06
C ILE A 340 -5.18 17.35 -0.17
N ARG A 341 -4.40 16.67 -1.03
CA ARG A 341 -3.84 17.29 -2.23
C ARG A 341 -4.90 17.57 -3.29
N ASP A 342 -4.66 18.63 -4.06
CA ASP A 342 -5.49 19.02 -5.19
C ASP A 342 -4.88 18.51 -6.51
N ASP A 343 -4.72 17.19 -6.60
CA ASP A 343 -4.18 16.54 -7.79
C ASP A 343 -5.06 15.33 -8.17
N LEU A 344 -5.77 15.46 -9.29
CA LEU A 344 -6.67 14.43 -9.78
C LEU A 344 -5.94 13.14 -10.17
N ARG A 345 -4.66 13.20 -10.54
CA ARG A 345 -3.86 12.02 -10.89
C ARG A 345 -3.62 11.16 -9.65
N LEU A 346 -3.22 11.79 -8.54
CA LEU A 346 -3.10 11.12 -7.23
C LEU A 346 -4.46 10.53 -6.79
N LEU A 347 -5.55 11.28 -6.94
CA LEU A 347 -6.88 10.82 -6.55
C LEU A 347 -7.48 9.77 -7.51
N MET A 348 -6.87 9.56 -8.68
CA MET A 348 -7.26 8.53 -9.63
C MET A 348 -6.68 7.14 -9.32
N GLY A 349 -5.68 7.04 -8.44
CA GLY A 349 -5.09 5.74 -8.10
C GLY A 349 -3.95 5.30 -9.03
N ILE A 350 -3.43 6.18 -9.89
CA ILE A 350 -2.48 5.79 -10.95
C ILE A 350 -1.03 5.64 -10.47
N TYR A 351 -0.71 6.15 -9.28
CA TYR A 351 0.65 6.18 -8.74
C TYR A 351 0.90 5.13 -7.66
N HIS A 352 2.15 4.97 -7.27
CA HIS A 352 2.61 3.98 -6.28
C HIS A 352 2.13 4.25 -4.83
N TYR A 353 1.78 5.51 -4.49
CA TYR A 353 1.55 5.94 -3.10
C TYR A 353 0.47 5.15 -2.36
N HIS A 354 -0.56 4.70 -3.08
CA HIS A 354 -1.73 4.03 -2.51
C HIS A 354 -1.40 2.66 -1.93
N PHE A 355 -0.32 2.04 -2.39
CA PHE A 355 0.12 0.75 -1.89
C PHE A 355 0.56 0.80 -0.42
N ALA A 356 1.00 1.97 0.07
CA ALA A 356 1.26 2.19 1.49
C ALA A 356 0.05 1.79 2.36
N LEU A 357 -1.17 2.04 1.88
CA LEU A 357 -2.41 1.80 2.61
C LEU A 357 -2.88 0.35 2.59
N VAL A 358 -2.37 -0.48 1.66
CA VAL A 358 -2.82 -1.86 1.48
C VAL A 358 -2.65 -2.68 2.75
N GLY A 359 -1.62 -2.43 3.55
CA GLY A 359 -1.41 -3.12 4.83
C GLY A 359 -2.56 -2.90 5.82
N SER A 360 -2.94 -1.63 6.04
CA SER A 360 -4.06 -1.26 6.92
C SER A 360 -5.41 -1.71 6.36
N LEU A 361 -5.63 -1.53 5.06
CA LEU A 361 -6.86 -1.93 4.38
C LEU A 361 -7.08 -3.45 4.43
N LEU A 362 -6.03 -4.23 4.16
CA LEU A 362 -6.07 -5.69 4.23
C LEU A 362 -6.30 -6.17 5.66
N LEU A 363 -5.51 -5.70 6.63
CA LEU A 363 -5.67 -6.13 8.03
C LEU A 363 -7.05 -5.77 8.57
N SER A 364 -7.54 -4.56 8.28
CA SER A 364 -8.90 -4.16 8.66
C SER A 364 -9.97 -5.01 7.98
N ALA A 365 -9.80 -5.36 6.71
CA ALA A 365 -10.71 -6.24 5.99
C ALA A 365 -10.72 -7.67 6.55
N LEU A 366 -9.56 -8.24 6.90
CA LEU A 366 -9.48 -9.58 7.51
C LEU A 366 -10.23 -9.63 8.85
N TYR A 367 -10.06 -8.62 9.70
CA TYR A 367 -10.83 -8.52 10.94
C TYR A 367 -12.31 -8.17 10.68
N GLY A 368 -12.63 -7.47 9.60
CA GLY A 368 -13.99 -7.23 9.13
C GLY A 368 -14.71 -8.51 8.71
N ILE A 369 -14.05 -9.35 7.90
CA ILE A 369 -14.52 -10.69 7.54
C ILE A 369 -14.75 -11.51 8.80
N LYS A 370 -13.77 -11.52 9.72
CA LYS A 370 -13.90 -12.24 10.99
C LYS A 370 -15.14 -11.79 11.77
N LYS A 371 -15.37 -10.49 11.89
CA LYS A 371 -16.52 -9.92 12.60
C LYS A 371 -17.85 -10.27 11.95
N LEU A 372 -17.91 -10.32 10.61
CA LEU A 372 -19.10 -10.76 9.89
C LEU A 372 -19.36 -12.25 10.09
N ASP A 373 -18.33 -13.08 9.96
CA ASP A 373 -18.43 -14.53 10.11
C ASP A 373 -18.83 -14.92 11.54
N ASP A 374 -18.19 -14.33 12.56
CA ASP A 374 -18.54 -14.54 13.97
C ASP A 374 -20.01 -14.12 14.25
N LYS A 375 -20.55 -13.11 13.54
CA LYS A 375 -21.91 -12.60 13.74
C LYS A 375 -22.99 -13.35 12.94
N PHE A 376 -22.68 -13.88 11.77
CA PHE A 376 -23.68 -14.35 10.80
C PHE A 376 -23.45 -15.78 10.27
N SER A 377 -22.37 -16.47 10.66
CA SER A 377 -22.08 -17.84 10.21
C SER A 377 -23.18 -18.85 10.52
N HIS A 378 -23.98 -18.63 11.57
CA HIS A 378 -25.14 -19.46 11.91
C HIS A 378 -26.27 -19.37 10.87
N ARG A 379 -26.41 -18.22 10.21
CA ARG A 379 -27.40 -17.98 9.15
C ARG A 379 -26.83 -18.27 7.76
N PHE A 380 -25.55 -17.97 7.56
CA PHE A 380 -24.87 -18.13 6.28
C PHE A 380 -23.62 -18.99 6.45
N LYS A 381 -23.78 -20.31 6.27
CA LYS A 381 -22.64 -21.23 6.24
C LYS A 381 -21.60 -20.78 5.22
N ASP A 382 -20.33 -20.88 5.62
CA ASP A 382 -19.14 -20.54 4.82
C ASP A 382 -19.10 -19.08 4.33
N LEU A 383 -19.70 -18.14 5.08
CA LEU A 383 -19.74 -16.71 4.72
C LEU A 383 -18.35 -16.16 4.40
N ALA A 384 -17.37 -16.37 5.28
CA ALA A 384 -16.00 -15.92 5.05
C ALA A 384 -15.38 -16.43 3.74
N LEU A 385 -15.70 -17.67 3.32
CA LEU A 385 -15.21 -18.25 2.07
C LEU A 385 -15.78 -17.52 0.86
N TYR A 386 -17.11 -17.33 0.83
CA TYR A 386 -17.79 -16.64 -0.25
C TYR A 386 -17.40 -15.16 -0.32
N THR A 387 -17.16 -14.52 0.82
CA THR A 387 -16.60 -13.17 0.89
C THR A 387 -15.19 -13.09 0.31
N ALA A 388 -14.33 -14.07 0.59
CA ALA A 388 -12.99 -14.11 0.01
C ALA A 388 -13.02 -14.35 -1.52
N ILE A 389 -13.93 -15.20 -2.01
CA ILE A 389 -14.17 -15.40 -3.44
C ILE A 389 -14.62 -14.07 -4.09
N MET A 390 -15.54 -13.34 -3.45
CA MET A 390 -15.99 -12.02 -3.92
C MET A 390 -14.81 -11.06 -4.08
N ILE A 391 -13.93 -11.01 -3.09
CA ILE A 391 -12.74 -10.15 -3.10
C ILE A 391 -11.82 -10.51 -4.27
N VAL A 392 -11.58 -11.80 -4.53
CA VAL A 392 -10.79 -12.24 -5.69
C VAL A 392 -11.43 -11.78 -7.01
N LEU A 393 -12.74 -11.99 -7.16
CA LEU A 393 -13.48 -11.60 -8.37
C LEU A 393 -13.44 -10.08 -8.59
N ILE A 394 -13.62 -9.28 -7.54
CA ILE A 394 -13.53 -7.81 -7.63
C ILE A 394 -12.13 -7.39 -8.10
N ASN A 395 -11.05 -7.90 -7.47
CA ASN A 395 -9.69 -7.54 -7.88
C ASN A 395 -9.40 -7.97 -9.33
N MET A 396 -9.87 -9.15 -9.75
CA MET A 396 -9.77 -9.60 -11.13
C MET A 396 -10.47 -8.64 -12.10
N MET A 397 -11.70 -8.21 -11.80
CA MET A 397 -12.44 -7.26 -12.66
C MET A 397 -11.79 -5.87 -12.68
N LEU A 398 -11.29 -5.40 -11.54
CA LEU A 398 -10.60 -4.11 -11.43
C LEU A 398 -9.31 -4.08 -12.24
N LEU A 399 -8.59 -5.21 -12.31
CA LEU A 399 -7.40 -5.34 -13.15
C LEU A 399 -7.72 -5.00 -14.62
N PHE A 400 -8.78 -5.59 -15.18
CA PHE A 400 -9.19 -5.34 -16.57
C PHE A 400 -9.80 -3.95 -16.78
N GLY A 401 -10.52 -3.42 -15.79
CA GLY A 401 -11.20 -2.13 -15.90
C GLY A 401 -10.28 -0.91 -15.69
N HIS A 402 -9.35 -0.99 -14.74
CA HIS A 402 -8.56 0.17 -14.30
C HIS A 402 -7.25 0.37 -15.09
N GLN A 403 -6.67 -0.70 -15.65
CA GLN A 403 -5.47 -0.57 -16.49
C GLN A 403 -5.76 0.14 -17.83
N THR A 404 -6.98 0.07 -18.34
CA THR A 404 -7.36 0.76 -19.60
C THR A 404 -7.41 2.28 -19.49
N THR A 405 -7.54 2.82 -18.28
CA THR A 405 -7.57 4.28 -18.02
C THR A 405 -6.18 4.84 -17.74
N SER A 406 -5.27 4.07 -17.12
CA SER A 406 -3.90 4.51 -16.79
C SER A 406 -2.97 4.56 -18.00
N ILE A 407 -3.04 3.57 -18.91
CA ILE A 407 -2.20 3.52 -20.12
C ILE A 407 -2.39 4.75 -21.05
N LYS A 408 -3.56 5.42 -20.97
CA LYS A 408 -3.87 6.61 -21.78
C LYS A 408 -3.40 7.93 -21.17
N ILE A 409 -2.90 7.94 -19.93
CA ILE A 409 -2.53 9.18 -19.21
C ILE A 409 -1.03 9.47 -19.32
N ASP A 410 -0.22 8.43 -19.57
CA ASP A 410 1.23 8.55 -19.77
C ASP A 410 1.62 8.97 -21.21
N TYR A 411 0.64 9.15 -22.11
CA TYR A 411 0.75 9.77 -23.44
C TYR A 411 -0.16 10.99 -23.52
#